data_AF-A0A450UGD1-F1
#
_entry.id   AF-A0A450UGD1-F1
#
_cell.length_a   1.000
_cell.length_b   1.000
_cell.length_c   1.000
_cell.angle_alpha   90.00
_cell.angle_beta   90.00
_cell.angle_gamma   90.00
#
_symmetry.space_group_name_H-M   'P 1'
#
loop_
_entity.id
_entity.type
_entity.pdbx_description
1 polymer ?
#
loop_
_entity_poly.entity_id
_entity_poly.type
_entity_poly.pdbx_seq_one_letter_code
_entity_poly.pdbx_strand_id
1 'polypeptide(L)'
;TAPGIGALKEKLDYLKMSEREKREYDTFIDYARSAWGMIDNARKEGVEEGMEKGMEKGMEEGKREGAHQKALEIALALKRQGLSPDEIARLTGIPVAEGRRLGGSVRTPT
;
A
#
# COMPACT_ATOMS: atom_id res chain seq x y z
N THR A 1 19.59 -9.96 39.20
CA THR A 1 20.53 -11.03 38.78
C THR A 1 21.35 -10.51 37.63
N ALA A 2 22.68 -10.73 37.61
CA ALA A 2 23.53 -10.20 36.55
C ALA A 2 23.18 -10.86 35.19
N PRO A 3 23.13 -10.10 34.07
CA PRO A 3 22.66 -10.60 32.76
C PRO A 3 23.35 -11.89 32.27
N GLY A 4 24.62 -12.11 32.64
CA GLY A 4 25.40 -13.27 32.22
C GLY A 4 25.11 -14.58 32.95
N ILE A 5 24.45 -14.54 34.12
CA ILE A 5 24.20 -15.75 34.93
C ILE A 5 23.17 -16.67 34.24
N GLY A 6 22.19 -16.10 33.51
CA GLY A 6 21.20 -16.87 32.76
C GLY A 6 21.82 -17.64 31.58
N ALA A 7 22.58 -16.94 30.73
CA ALA A 7 23.25 -17.55 29.58
C ALA A 7 24.26 -18.64 29.98
N LEU A 8 24.96 -18.47 31.11
CA LEU A 8 25.87 -19.49 31.65
C LEU A 8 25.12 -20.75 32.11
N LYS A 9 23.93 -20.58 32.69
CA LYS A 9 23.09 -21.70 33.14
C LYS A 9 22.55 -22.50 31.95
N GLU A 10 22.02 -21.84 30.94
CA GLU A 10 21.54 -22.49 29.70
C GLU A 10 22.67 -23.27 29.01
N LYS A 11 23.87 -22.68 28.92
CA LYS A 11 25.03 -23.36 28.35
C LYS A 11 25.45 -24.59 29.17
N LEU A 12 25.42 -24.49 30.50
CA LEU A 12 25.75 -25.61 31.38
C LEU A 12 24.72 -26.74 31.25
N ASP A 13 23.43 -26.39 31.15
CA ASP A 13 22.35 -27.36 30.99
C ASP A 13 22.46 -28.09 29.64
N TYR A 14 22.82 -27.39 28.56
CA TYR A 14 23.13 -28.02 27.26
C TYR A 14 24.35 -28.96 27.34
N LEU A 15 25.42 -28.57 28.05
CA LEU A 15 26.61 -29.42 28.20
C LEU A 15 26.35 -30.71 29.00
N LYS A 16 25.34 -30.70 29.87
CA LYS A 16 24.92 -31.86 30.67
C LYS A 16 24.04 -32.84 29.88
N MET A 17 23.53 -32.47 28.71
CA MET A 17 22.73 -33.36 27.86
C MET A 17 23.59 -34.46 27.26
N SER A 18 22.99 -35.63 27.03
CA SER A 18 23.60 -36.69 26.23
C SER A 18 23.72 -36.26 24.76
N GLU A 19 24.59 -36.93 24.01
CA GLU A 19 24.78 -36.66 22.57
C GLU A 19 23.50 -36.88 21.75
N ARG A 20 22.60 -37.75 22.20
CA ARG A 20 21.29 -37.92 21.57
C ARG A 20 20.39 -36.72 21.82
N GLU A 21 20.29 -36.29 23.08
CA GLU A 21 19.47 -35.13 23.47
C GLU A 21 19.97 -33.84 22.83
N LYS A 22 21.30 -33.64 22.72
CA LYS A 22 21.86 -32.50 21.98
C LYS A 22 21.44 -32.48 20.52
N ARG A 23 21.52 -33.63 19.84
CA ARG A 23 21.07 -33.73 18.43
C ARG A 23 19.60 -33.41 18.26
N GLU A 24 18.74 -33.90 19.15
CA GLU A 24 17.30 -33.62 19.11
C GLU A 24 17.03 -32.13 19.39
N TYR A 25 17.73 -31.54 20.36
CA TYR A 25 17.66 -30.11 20.67
C TYR A 25 18.13 -29.24 19.50
N ASP A 26 19.29 -29.51 18.93
CA ASP A 26 19.85 -28.76 17.81
C ASP A 26 18.92 -28.83 16.58
N THR A 27 18.38 -30.02 16.29
CA THR A 27 17.39 -30.22 15.22
C THR A 27 16.13 -29.37 15.44
N PHE A 28 15.63 -29.33 16.69
CA PHE A 28 14.48 -28.50 17.03
C PHE A 28 14.78 -27.00 16.87
N ILE A 29 15.96 -26.54 17.32
CA ILE A 29 16.38 -25.15 17.19
C ILE A 29 16.53 -24.75 15.71
N ASP A 30 17.11 -25.62 14.88
CA ASP A 30 17.25 -25.36 13.46
C ASP A 30 15.88 -25.29 12.75
N TYR A 31 14.96 -26.19 13.09
CA TYR A 31 13.59 -26.12 12.61
C TYR A 31 12.90 -24.81 13.03
N ALA A 32 13.00 -24.44 14.30
CA ALA A 32 12.40 -23.21 14.82
C ALA A 32 13.00 -21.97 14.12
N ARG A 33 14.32 -21.93 13.92
CA ARG A 33 15.00 -20.83 13.21
C ARG A 33 14.53 -20.73 11.76
N SER A 34 14.39 -21.86 11.08
CA SER A 34 13.88 -21.91 9.71
C SER A 34 12.43 -21.41 9.63
N ALA A 35 11.56 -21.88 10.52
CA ALA A 35 10.17 -21.43 10.63
C ALA A 35 10.07 -19.91 10.86
N TRP A 36 10.88 -19.38 11.78
CA TRP A 36 10.96 -17.94 12.01
C TRP A 36 11.45 -17.17 10.78
N GLY A 37 12.46 -17.68 10.08
CA GLY A 37 12.95 -17.08 8.83
C GLY A 37 11.88 -17.02 7.75
N MET A 38 11.08 -18.09 7.59
CA MET A 38 9.96 -18.11 6.65
C MET A 38 8.89 -17.07 7.00
N ILE A 39 8.51 -16.96 8.29
CA ILE A 39 7.52 -15.98 8.74
C ILE A 39 8.01 -14.54 8.54
N ASP A 40 9.27 -14.27 8.87
CA ASP A 40 9.86 -12.94 8.71
C ASP A 40 9.95 -12.54 7.24
N ASN A 41 10.37 -13.46 6.36
CA ASN A 41 10.38 -13.22 4.92
C ASN A 41 8.97 -12.98 4.37
N ALA A 42 8.00 -13.82 4.71
CA ALA A 42 6.62 -13.63 4.27
C ALA A 42 6.02 -12.29 4.73
N ARG A 43 6.37 -11.85 5.95
CA ARG A 43 5.98 -10.53 6.44
C ARG A 43 6.63 -9.40 5.64
N LYS A 44 7.92 -9.51 5.34
CA LYS A 44 8.65 -8.51 4.54
C LYS A 44 8.07 -8.41 3.13
N GLU A 45 7.91 -9.54 2.46
CA GLU A 45 7.32 -9.61 1.12
C GLU A 45 5.89 -9.01 1.11
N GLY A 46 5.06 -9.35 2.10
CA GLY A 46 3.71 -8.80 2.19
C GLY A 46 3.66 -7.28 2.41
N VAL A 47 4.62 -6.73 3.15
CA VAL A 47 4.75 -5.27 3.34
C VAL A 47 5.22 -4.60 2.04
N GLU A 48 6.21 -5.18 1.36
CA GLU A 48 6.77 -4.67 0.11
C GLU A 48 5.71 -4.67 -1.00
N GLU A 49 5.04 -5.81 -1.21
CA GLU A 49 3.97 -5.95 -2.21
C GLU A 49 2.78 -5.02 -1.89
N GLY A 50 2.43 -4.87 -0.61
CA GLY A 50 1.39 -3.95 -0.17
C GLY A 50 1.73 -2.49 -0.48
N MET A 51 2.98 -2.09 -0.26
CA MET A 51 3.46 -0.74 -0.54
C MET A 51 3.52 -0.47 -2.06
N GLU A 52 4.03 -1.42 -2.85
CA GLU A 52 4.10 -1.31 -4.31
C GLU A 52 2.70 -1.16 -4.91
N LYS A 53 1.77 -2.07 -4.58
CA LYS A 53 0.38 -2.00 -5.07
C LYS A 53 -0.33 -0.73 -4.62
N GLY A 54 -0.07 -0.27 -3.39
CA GLY A 54 -0.64 0.98 -2.87
C GLY A 54 -0.15 2.20 -3.65
N MET A 55 1.15 2.24 -3.93
CA MET A 55 1.77 3.34 -4.68
C MET A 55 1.31 3.37 -6.14
N GLU A 56 1.25 2.21 -6.80
CA GLU A 56 0.78 2.10 -8.19
C GLU A 56 -0.67 2.59 -8.32
N LYS A 57 -1.58 2.07 -7.48
CA LYS A 57 -2.99 2.50 -7.48
C LYS A 57 -3.14 3.98 -7.18
N GLY A 58 -2.44 4.50 -6.18
CA GLY A 58 -2.49 5.91 -5.83
C GLY A 58 -1.97 6.81 -6.95
N MET A 59 -0.93 6.39 -7.66
CA MET A 59 -0.38 7.13 -8.80
C MET A 59 -1.33 7.11 -10.00
N GLU A 60 -1.95 5.98 -10.31
CA GLU A 60 -2.93 5.87 -11.38
C GLU A 60 -4.18 6.72 -11.09
N GLU A 61 -4.72 6.62 -9.88
CA GLU A 61 -5.88 7.40 -9.44
C GLU A 61 -5.57 8.90 -9.46
N GLY A 62 -4.44 9.31 -8.90
CA GLY A 62 -4.02 10.71 -8.90
C GLY A 62 -3.81 11.28 -10.31
N LYS A 63 -3.25 10.49 -11.25
CA LYS A 63 -3.14 10.88 -12.65
C LYS A 63 -4.51 11.05 -13.31
N ARG A 64 -5.42 10.11 -13.08
CA ARG A 64 -6.78 10.14 -13.65
C ARG A 64 -7.57 11.34 -13.12
N GLU A 65 -7.55 11.57 -11.81
CA GLU A 65 -8.19 12.71 -11.17
C GLU A 65 -7.60 14.04 -11.65
N GLY A 66 -6.27 14.14 -11.72
CA GLY A 66 -5.60 15.34 -12.24
C GLY A 66 -5.96 15.64 -13.70
N ALA A 67 -5.97 14.63 -14.55
CA ALA A 67 -6.37 14.78 -15.96
C ALA A 67 -7.85 15.20 -16.08
N HIS A 68 -8.73 14.59 -15.28
CA HIS A 68 -10.14 14.93 -15.26
C HIS A 68 -10.39 16.35 -14.75
N GLN A 69 -9.75 16.75 -13.64
CA GLN A 69 -9.83 18.11 -13.12
C GLN A 69 -9.33 19.12 -14.16
N LYS A 70 -8.25 18.81 -14.88
CA LYS A 70 -7.75 19.67 -15.94
C LYS A 70 -8.74 19.81 -17.10
N ALA A 71 -9.37 18.71 -17.49
CA ALA A 71 -10.42 18.72 -18.51
C ALA A 71 -11.61 19.59 -18.08
N LEU A 72 -12.01 19.55 -16.81
CA LEU A 72 -13.06 20.39 -16.25
C LEU A 72 -12.70 21.88 -16.24
N GLU A 73 -11.47 22.24 -15.88
CA GLU A 73 -10.98 23.63 -15.96
C GLU A 73 -11.08 24.18 -17.38
N ILE A 74 -10.63 23.41 -18.36
CA ILE A 74 -10.70 23.79 -19.78
C ILE A 74 -12.16 23.90 -20.20
N ALA A 75 -13.00 22.93 -19.83
CA ALA A 75 -14.42 22.93 -20.16
C ALA A 75 -15.17 24.15 -19.59
N LEU A 76 -14.83 24.59 -18.37
CA LEU A 76 -15.35 25.82 -17.78
C LEU A 76 -14.91 27.06 -18.57
N ALA A 77 -13.67 27.12 -19.01
CA ALA A 77 -13.17 28.23 -19.84
C ALA A 77 -13.88 28.29 -21.20
N LEU A 78 -14.06 27.14 -21.86
CA LEU A 78 -14.79 27.02 -23.13
C LEU A 78 -16.27 27.40 -22.97
N LYS A 79 -16.91 26.98 -21.87
CA LYS A 79 -18.29 27.37 -21.57
C LYS A 79 -18.45 28.88 -21.42
N ARG A 80 -17.49 29.54 -20.75
CA ARG A 80 -17.48 31.02 -20.62
C ARG A 80 -17.32 31.73 -21.96
N GLN A 81 -16.72 31.08 -22.95
CA GLN A 81 -16.63 31.58 -24.33
C GLN A 81 -17.90 31.29 -25.16
N GLY A 82 -18.92 30.67 -24.56
CA GLY A 82 -20.21 30.44 -25.21
C GLY A 82 -20.30 29.16 -26.04
N LEU A 83 -19.32 28.25 -25.95
CA LEU A 83 -19.39 26.97 -26.67
C LEU A 83 -20.52 26.08 -26.15
N SER A 84 -21.13 25.31 -27.04
CA SER A 84 -22.18 24.37 -26.67
C SER A 84 -21.63 23.17 -25.87
N PRO A 85 -22.46 22.52 -25.03
CA PRO A 85 -22.03 21.33 -24.27
C PRO A 85 -21.46 20.20 -25.15
N ASP A 86 -21.98 20.03 -26.36
CA ASP A 86 -21.51 19.02 -27.31
C ASP A 86 -20.12 19.36 -27.87
N GLU A 87 -19.84 20.64 -28.16
CA GLU A 87 -18.51 21.09 -28.57
C GLU A 87 -17.49 20.98 -27.43
N ILE A 88 -17.91 21.32 -26.20
CA ILE A 88 -17.07 21.19 -25.01
C ILE A 88 -16.69 19.75 -24.76
N ALA A 89 -17.65 18.82 -24.83
CA ALA A 89 -17.39 17.40 -24.67
C ALA A 89 -16.41 16.88 -25.72
N ARG A 90 -16.59 17.30 -26.98
CA ARG A 90 -15.68 16.95 -28.08
C ARG A 90 -14.26 17.47 -27.86
N LEU A 91 -14.09 18.69 -27.33
CA LEU A 91 -12.78 19.33 -27.16
C LEU A 91 -12.03 18.89 -25.90
N THR A 92 -12.74 18.47 -24.85
CA THR A 92 -12.15 18.18 -23.53
C THR A 92 -12.20 16.70 -23.17
N GLY A 93 -12.98 15.89 -23.89
CA GLY A 93 -13.17 14.48 -23.61
C GLY A 93 -14.09 14.18 -22.43
N ILE A 94 -14.69 15.20 -21.79
CA ILE A 94 -15.68 14.98 -20.73
C ILE A 94 -17.04 14.57 -21.33
N PRO A 95 -17.87 13.79 -20.61
CA PRO A 95 -19.23 13.50 -21.02
C PRO A 95 -20.07 14.76 -21.26
N VAL A 96 -20.91 14.77 -22.30
CA VAL A 96 -21.83 15.89 -22.60
C VAL A 96 -22.72 16.22 -21.39
N ALA A 97 -23.17 15.20 -20.66
CA ALA A 97 -23.96 15.37 -19.45
C ALA A 97 -23.23 16.20 -18.37
N GLU A 98 -21.91 16.04 -18.28
CA GLU A 98 -21.06 16.82 -17.39
C GLU A 98 -20.89 18.25 -17.89
N GLY A 99 -20.63 18.44 -19.19
CA GLY A 99 -20.62 19.75 -19.84
C GLY A 99 -21.90 20.57 -19.61
N ARG A 100 -23.06 19.91 -19.61
CA ARG A 100 -24.36 20.53 -19.29
C ARG A 100 -24.44 21.00 -17.83
N ARG A 101 -23.84 20.26 -16.89
CA ARG A 101 -23.84 20.55 -15.45
C ARG A 101 -22.80 21.58 -15.02
N LEU A 102 -21.83 21.92 -15.87
CA LEU A 102 -20.82 22.95 -15.57
C LEU A 102 -21.49 24.28 -15.18
N GLY A 103 -21.26 24.80 -13.97
CA GLY A 103 -21.90 26.04 -13.51
C GLY A 103 -23.25 25.87 -12.80
N GLY A 104 -23.67 24.64 -12.49
CA GLY A 104 -24.66 24.41 -11.44
C GLY A 104 -24.04 24.75 -10.09
N SER A 105 -24.35 25.93 -9.55
CA SER A 105 -23.99 26.30 -8.17
C SER A 105 -24.45 25.18 -7.25
N VAL A 106 -23.51 24.62 -6.48
CA VAL A 106 -23.85 23.88 -5.26
C VAL A 106 -24.71 24.83 -4.44
N ARG A 107 -26.02 24.60 -4.39
CA ARG A 107 -26.88 25.23 -3.39
C ARG A 107 -26.43 24.63 -2.07
N THR A 108 -25.69 25.41 -1.28
CA THR A 108 -25.49 25.14 0.13
C THR A 108 -26.88 25.15 0.80
N PRO A 109 -27.34 24.06 1.43
CA PRO A 109 -28.55 24.11 2.23
C PRO A 109 -28.28 24.99 3.47
N THR A 110 -29.12 26.02 3.64
CA THR A 110 -29.27 26.80 4.88
C THR A 110 -29.70 25.92 6.05
#